data_AF-A0A2E1PGW8-F1
#
_entry.id   AF-A0A2E1PGW8-F1
#
_cell.length_a   1.000
_cell.length_b   1.000
_cell.length_c   1.000
_cell.angle_alpha   90.00
_cell.angle_beta   90.00
_cell.angle_gamma   90.00
#
_symmetry.space_group_name_H-M   'P 1'
#
loop_
_entity.id
_entity.type
_entity.pdbx_description
1 polymer ?
#
loop_
_entity_poly.entity_id
_entity_poly.type
_entity_poly.pdbx_seq_one_letter_code
_entity_poly.pdbx_strand_id
1 'polypeptide(L)' 'MNQETLKKELLAQRKLLFESNFKHKMGQLKESHLLRETRKNIARIKTEIETNGG' A
#
# COMPACT_ATOMS: atom_id res chain seq x y z
N MET A 1 -4.55 -8.22 14.58
CA MET A 1 -5.39 -8.07 13.36
C MET A 1 -5.62 -9.45 12.77
N ASN A 2 -6.83 -9.75 12.29
CA ASN A 2 -7.08 -11.03 11.62
C ASN A 2 -6.32 -11.05 10.27
N GLN A 3 -5.77 -12.19 9.86
CA GLN A 3 -5.04 -12.34 8.59
C GLN A 3 -5.90 -11.93 7.38
N GLU A 4 -7.21 -12.15 7.43
CA GLU A 4 -8.13 -11.69 6.39
C GLU A 4 -8.21 -10.16 6.31
N THR A 5 -8.16 -9.47 7.44
CA THR A 5 -8.14 -8.01 7.51
C THR A 5 -6.86 -7.46 6.89
N LEU A 6 -5.71 -8.04 7.24
CA LEU A 6 -4.40 -7.65 6.67
C LEU A 6 -4.35 -7.87 5.15
N LYS A 7 -4.93 -8.97 4.65
CA LYS A 7 -5.04 -9.24 3.20
C LYS A 7 -5.94 -8.22 2.49
N LYS A 8 -7.07 -7.85 3.08
CA LYS A 8 -7.96 -6.80 2.53
C LYS A 8 -7.26 -5.44 2.49
N GLU A 9 -6.55 -5.09 3.56
CA GLU A 9 -5.83 -3.82 3.67
C GLU A 9 -4.65 -3.75 2.69
N LEU A 10 -3.91 -4.85 2.51
CA LEU A 10 -2.88 -4.98 1.48
C LEU A 10 -3.42 -4.71 0.08
N LEU A 11 -4.63 -5.20 -0.22
CA LEU A 11 -5.27 -5.04 -1.51
C LEU A 11 -5.74 -3.60 -1.73
N ALA A 12 -6.26 -2.94 -0.69
CA ALA A 12 -6.60 -1.52 -0.71
C ALA A 12 -5.37 -0.63 -0.95
N GLN A 13 -4.26 -0.88 -0.22
CA GLN A 13 -3.01 -0.12 -0.40
C GLN A 13 -2.40 -0.31 -1.80
N ARG A 14 -2.53 -1.51 -2.39
CA ARG A 14 -2.12 -1.77 -3.79
C ARG A 14 -2.95 -0.99 -4.80
N LYS A 15 -4.27 -0.90 -4.61
CA LYS A 15 -5.14 -0.08 -5.47
C LYS A 15 -4.77 1.40 -5.37
N LEU A 16 -4.55 1.89 -4.15
CA LEU A 16 -4.15 3.28 -3.92
C LEU A 16 -2.78 3.60 -4.55
N LEU A 17 -1.82 2.67 -4.49
CA LEU A 17 -0.54 2.81 -5.18
C LEU A 17 -0.71 2.85 -6.70
N PHE A 18 -1.60 2.02 -7.27
CA PHE A 18 -1.88 2.00 -8.70
C PHE A 18 -2.48 3.34 -9.17
N GLU A 19 -3.52 3.83 -8.49
CA GLU A 19 -4.14 5.13 -8.80
C GLU A 19 -3.15 6.29 -8.65
N SER A 20 -2.32 6.27 -7.60
CA SER A 20 -1.32 7.30 -7.36
C SER A 20 -0.22 7.28 -8.43
N ASN A 21 0.21 6.09 -8.87
CA ASN A 21 1.15 5.95 -9.98
C ASN A 21 0.55 6.44 -11.30
N PHE A 22 -0.74 6.19 -11.53
CA PHE A 22 -1.45 6.69 -12.70
C PHE A 22 -1.49 8.22 -12.70
N LYS A 23 -1.92 8.84 -11.60
CA LYS A 23 -1.90 10.30 -11.42
C LYS A 23 -0.50 10.89 -11.56
N HIS A 24 0.53 10.20 -11.04
CA HIS A 24 1.92 10.64 -11.17
C HIS A 24 2.41 10.62 -12.62
N LYS A 25 2.09 9.55 -13.38
CA LYS A 25 2.41 9.47 -14.81
C LYS A 25 1.70 10.53 -15.64
N MET A 26 0.48 10.91 -15.23
CA MET A 26 -0.27 12.00 -15.87
C MET A 26 0.20 13.40 -15.44
N GLY A 27 1.22 13.51 -14.58
CA GLY A 27 1.70 14.80 -14.04
C GLY A 27 0.72 15.48 -13.08
N GLN A 28 -0.32 14.76 -12.63
CA GLN A 28 -1.41 15.27 -11.79
C GLN A 28 -1.22 14.96 -10.31
N LEU A 29 -0.14 14.27 -9.93
CA LEU A 29 0.10 13.97 -8.52
C LEU A 29 0.77 15.16 -7.82
N LYS A 30 -0.03 15.89 -7.03
CA LYS A 30 0.43 17.04 -6.24
C LYS A 30 1.43 16.66 -5.14
N GLU A 31 1.30 15.47 -4.58
CA GLU A 31 2.04 15.03 -3.39
C GLU A 31 2.81 13.73 -3.66
N SER A 32 4.04 13.88 -4.16
CA SER A 32 4.91 12.74 -4.52
C SER A 32 5.35 11.90 -3.30
N HIS A 33 5.33 12.48 -2.10
CA HIS A 33 5.66 11.79 -0.86
C HIS A 33 4.66 10.67 -0.52
N LEU A 34 3.40 10.80 -0.94
CA LEU A 34 2.35 9.78 -0.74
C LEU A 34 2.70 8.44 -1.39
N LEU A 35 3.43 8.45 -2.52
CA LEU A 35 3.91 7.22 -3.16
C LEU A 35 4.90 6.46 -2.27
N ARG A 36 5.78 7.20 -1.58
CA ARG A 36 6.77 6.61 -0.68
C ARG A 36 6.09 6.04 0.57
N GLU A 37 5.12 6.76 1.12
CA GLU A 37 4.35 6.30 2.28
C GLU A 37 3.51 5.06 1.97
N THR A 38 2.80 5.06 0.84
CA THR A 38 2.01 3.91 0.40
C THR A 38 2.88 2.67 0.23
N ARG A 39 4.09 2.80 -0.34
CA ARG A 39 5.05 1.69 -0.44
C ARG A 39 5.52 1.19 0.93
N LYS A 40 5.78 2.08 1.89
CA LYS A 40 6.17 1.71 3.25
C LYS A 40 5.04 0.97 3.98
N ASN A 41 3.79 1.43 3.82
CA ASN A 41 2.62 0.78 4.41
C ASN A 41 2.42 -0.64 3.86
N ILE A 42 2.59 -0.85 2.55
CA ILE A 42 2.57 -2.19 1.95
C ILE A 42 3.64 -3.10 2.55
N ALA A 43 4.87 -2.58 2.75
CA ALA A 43 5.95 -3.35 3.36
C ALA A 43 5.65 -3.72 4.82
N ARG A 44 5.09 -2.79 5.61
CA ARG A 44 4.66 -3.05 6.99
C ARG A 44 3.60 -4.14 7.05
N ILE A 45 2.54 -4.03 6.24
CA ILE A 45 1.46 -5.02 6.20
C ILE A 45 1.98 -6.41 5.81
N LYS A 46 2.89 -6.49 4.83
CA LYS A 46 3.53 -7.76 4.46
C LYS A 46 4.32 -8.37 5.62
N THR A 47 5.06 -7.54 6.36
CA THR A 47 5.83 -7.96 7.54
C THR A 47 4.90 -8.48 8.63
N GLU A 48 3.79 -7.80 8.88
CA GLU A 48 2.78 -8.24 9.84
C GLU A 48 2.09 -9.55 9.42
N ILE A 49 1.83 -9.76 8.13
CA ILE A 49 1.30 -11.04 7.62
C ILE A 49 2.29 -12.16 7.88
N GLU A 50 3.57 -11.94 7.59
CA GLU A 50 4.63 -12.93 7.81
C GLU A 50 4.81 -13.26 9.30
N THR A 51 4.84 -12.22 10.15
CA THR A 51 5.03 -12.36 11.61
C THR A 51 3.84 -13.05 12.29
N ASN A 52 2.62 -12.83 11.80
CA ASN A 52 1.39 -13.47 12.32
C ASN A 52 1.04 -14.79 11.58
N GLY A 53 1.86 -15.23 10.64
CA GLY A 53 1.64 -16.45 9.84
C GLY A 53 2.67 -17.56 10.07
N GLY A 54 3.75 -17.25 10.80
CA GLY A 54 4.76 -18.21 11.26
C GLY A 54 4.41 -18.87 12.59
#